data_AF-A0A2P5LA04-F1
#
_entry.id   AF-A0A2P5LA04-F1
#
_cell.length_a   1.000
_cell.length_b   1.000
_cell.length_c   1.000
_cell.angle_alpha   90.00
_cell.angle_beta   90.00
_cell.angle_gamma   90.00
#
_symmetry.space_group_name_H-M   'P 1'
#
loop_
_entity.id
_entity.type
_entity.pdbx_description
1 polymer ?
#
loop_
_entity_poly.entity_id
_entity_poly.type
_entity_poly.pdbx_seq_one_letter_code
_entity_poly.pdbx_strand_id
1 'polypeptide(L)'
;MRTLTLGLGFILSISLTFTINLAVAAPPDGLVYALKSSVVKIRVILPNGHYGVGSGVVVAKDQVVTNCHVVANAHAINVIKFGESHRAVSLKADWEHDLCIVGFDGLNTTIVTLGESTSLQYEQSVFTISFPNNSPRPLTTYGAVKALYPMDDSVIIRTTNDFRLGASGGAMFSDDGKLVGIITLKSPGRNAFYYNMPVEWIKNLLKQPEIAINTKGELPFWDAPEEKRPYFMRVIQPYQTKDWVTLKKLSTEWLQLEPKTSEALNYLAIAEYNLKETKNAQQHFGQVYADNKYHANALLYLGMIAAESGNKDEAIKTATLLDQLDKDAANQLNEKLGIATDNECQVKQC
;
A
#
# COMPACT_ATOMS: atom_id res chain seq x y z
N MET A 1 48.52 -22.65 -54.79
CA MET A 1 47.13 -22.82 -54.28
C MET A 1 47.25 -23.42 -52.88
N ARG A 2 46.80 -22.87 -51.75
CA ARG A 2 45.88 -21.77 -51.40
C ARG A 2 46.32 -21.25 -50.02
N THR A 3 46.29 -19.94 -49.83
CA THR A 3 46.38 -19.26 -48.53
C THR A 3 45.00 -19.28 -47.85
N LEU A 4 44.93 -19.66 -46.58
CA LEU A 4 43.72 -19.64 -45.76
C LEU A 4 43.71 -18.34 -44.93
N THR A 5 42.79 -17.44 -45.23
CA THR A 5 42.50 -16.24 -44.43
C THR A 5 41.37 -16.55 -43.45
N LEU A 6 41.64 -16.44 -42.15
CA LEU A 6 40.62 -16.51 -41.08
C LEU A 6 39.90 -15.15 -41.01
N GLY A 7 38.60 -15.13 -41.29
CA GLY A 7 37.75 -13.95 -41.11
C GLY A 7 37.30 -13.82 -39.65
N LEU A 8 37.58 -12.67 -39.03
CA LEU A 8 36.98 -12.27 -37.75
C LEU A 8 35.47 -12.02 -37.96
N GLY A 9 34.64 -12.88 -37.38
CA GLY A 9 33.20 -12.66 -37.27
C GLY A 9 32.90 -11.63 -36.18
N PHE A 10 32.40 -10.46 -36.58
CA PHE A 10 31.90 -9.43 -35.66
C PHE A 10 30.57 -9.93 -35.06
N ILE A 11 30.57 -10.32 -33.79
CA ILE A 11 29.33 -10.67 -33.07
C ILE A 11 28.67 -9.35 -32.67
N LEU A 12 27.65 -8.97 -33.43
CA LEU A 12 26.80 -7.82 -33.12
C LEU A 12 25.89 -8.20 -31.95
N SER A 13 26.28 -7.79 -30.74
CA SER A 13 25.44 -7.92 -29.54
C SER A 13 24.24 -6.97 -29.64
N ILE A 14 23.08 -7.50 -29.97
CA ILE A 14 21.80 -6.77 -29.96
C ILE A 14 21.39 -6.59 -28.49
N SER A 15 21.66 -5.42 -27.94
CA SER A 15 21.15 -5.01 -26.62
C SER A 15 19.66 -4.73 -26.73
N LEU A 16 18.83 -5.69 -26.31
CA LEU A 16 17.38 -5.56 -26.23
C LEU A 16 17.05 -4.57 -25.09
N THR A 17 16.82 -3.30 -25.41
CA THR A 17 16.31 -2.32 -24.44
C THR A 17 14.86 -2.67 -24.11
N PHE A 18 14.63 -3.29 -22.95
CA PHE A 18 13.29 -3.46 -22.40
C PHE A 18 12.74 -2.07 -22.05
N THR A 19 11.82 -1.55 -22.86
CA THR A 19 11.03 -0.37 -22.50
C THR A 19 9.93 -0.82 -21.55
N ILE A 20 9.91 -0.25 -20.35
CA ILE A 20 8.84 -0.46 -19.37
C ILE A 20 7.63 0.35 -19.85
N ASN A 21 6.73 -0.27 -20.60
CA ASN A 21 5.45 0.35 -20.97
C ASN A 21 4.46 0.14 -19.82
N LEU A 22 4.45 1.06 -18.85
CA LEU A 22 3.33 1.21 -17.93
C LEU A 22 2.22 1.99 -18.67
N ALA A 23 1.44 1.30 -19.50
CA ALA A 23 0.19 1.86 -20.00
C ALA A 23 -0.84 1.84 -18.85
N VAL A 24 -0.75 2.81 -17.94
CA VAL A 24 -1.69 2.98 -16.84
C VAL A 24 -2.86 3.83 -17.34
N ALA A 25 -3.93 3.19 -17.78
CA ALA A 25 -5.17 3.90 -18.05
C ALA A 25 -5.86 4.16 -16.71
N ALA A 26 -6.09 5.44 -16.38
CA ALA A 26 -6.92 5.79 -15.23
C ALA A 26 -8.28 5.08 -15.33
N PRO A 27 -8.87 4.65 -14.20
CA PRO A 27 -10.15 3.96 -14.21
C PRO A 27 -11.22 4.89 -14.83
N PRO A 28 -12.10 4.38 -15.71
CA PRO A 28 -13.16 5.20 -16.28
C PRO A 28 -14.07 5.78 -15.19
N ASP A 29 -14.42 7.08 -15.28
CA ASP A 29 -15.25 7.75 -14.26
C ASP A 29 -16.58 7.03 -13.99
N GLY A 30 -17.18 6.43 -15.04
CA GLY A 30 -18.41 5.65 -14.93
C GLY A 30 -18.24 4.40 -14.07
N LEU A 31 -17.09 3.73 -14.14
CA LEU A 31 -16.75 2.57 -13.30
C LEU A 31 -16.62 3.02 -11.84
N VAL A 32 -15.84 4.06 -11.58
CA VAL A 32 -15.63 4.61 -10.23
C VAL A 32 -16.96 5.03 -9.62
N TYR A 33 -17.83 5.69 -10.39
CA TYR A 33 -19.17 6.09 -9.96
C TYR A 33 -20.04 4.87 -9.61
N ALA A 34 -20.03 3.82 -10.44
CA ALA A 34 -20.79 2.60 -10.16
C ALA A 34 -20.34 1.91 -8.86
N LEU A 35 -19.02 1.84 -8.62
CA LEU A 35 -18.44 1.23 -7.42
C LEU A 35 -18.78 1.99 -6.12
N LYS A 36 -19.11 3.29 -6.18
CA LYS A 36 -19.59 4.02 -4.99
C LYS A 36 -20.85 3.39 -4.37
N SER A 37 -21.64 2.66 -5.17
CA SER A 37 -22.86 2.00 -4.69
C SER A 37 -22.59 0.76 -3.83
N SER A 38 -21.41 0.15 -3.92
CA SER A 38 -20.99 -1.02 -3.15
C SER A 38 -20.21 -0.68 -1.88
N VAL A 39 -19.91 0.61 -1.65
CA VAL A 39 -19.29 1.11 -0.42
C VAL A 39 -20.35 1.79 0.42
N VAL A 40 -20.44 1.42 1.69
CA VAL A 40 -21.47 1.86 2.62
C VAL A 40 -20.88 2.58 3.82
N LYS A 41 -21.67 3.45 4.45
CA LYS A 41 -21.32 4.06 5.73
C LYS A 41 -21.81 3.17 6.86
N ILE A 42 -20.90 2.82 7.77
CA ILE A 42 -21.21 2.10 9.00
C ILE A 42 -21.35 3.10 10.13
N ARG A 43 -22.45 2.96 10.90
CA ARG A 43 -22.69 3.70 12.14
C ARG A 43 -22.84 2.71 13.27
N VAL A 44 -22.00 2.87 14.30
CA VAL A 44 -22.07 2.04 15.51
C VAL A 44 -22.59 2.86 16.68
N ILE A 45 -23.39 2.23 17.53
CA ILE A 45 -23.87 2.80 18.79
C ILE A 45 -23.16 2.06 19.90
N LEU A 46 -22.48 2.78 20.78
CA LEU A 46 -21.74 2.23 21.91
C LEU A 46 -22.64 2.11 23.16
N PRO A 47 -22.27 1.28 24.16
CA PRO A 47 -23.06 1.10 25.38
C PRO A 47 -23.29 2.39 26.19
N ASN A 48 -22.40 3.39 26.04
CA ASN A 48 -22.53 4.70 26.68
C ASN A 48 -23.42 5.69 25.90
N GLY A 49 -24.07 5.26 24.81
CA GLY A 49 -24.93 6.10 23.97
C GLY A 49 -24.19 6.95 22.94
N HIS A 50 -22.85 6.96 22.94
CA HIS A 50 -22.08 7.61 21.89
C HIS A 50 -22.16 6.80 20.58
N TYR A 51 -21.83 7.44 19.46
CA TYR A 51 -21.76 6.75 18.19
C TYR A 51 -20.38 6.88 17.53
N GLY A 52 -19.98 5.83 16.83
CA GLY A 52 -18.81 5.79 15.96
C GLY A 52 -19.25 5.70 14.50
N VAL A 53 -18.32 6.05 13.60
CA VAL A 53 -18.54 5.94 12.15
C VAL A 53 -17.33 5.28 11.48
N GLY A 54 -17.61 4.49 10.47
CA GLY A 54 -16.63 3.89 9.59
C GLY A 54 -17.21 3.66 8.20
N SER A 55 -16.44 2.97 7.39
CA SER A 55 -16.82 2.55 6.05
C SER A 55 -16.97 1.03 6.00
N GLY A 56 -17.66 0.53 4.99
CA GLY A 56 -17.75 -0.90 4.72
C GLY A 56 -17.92 -1.16 3.23
N VAL A 57 -17.64 -2.38 2.80
CA VAL A 57 -17.72 -2.81 1.40
C VAL A 57 -18.61 -4.03 1.29
N VAL A 58 -19.52 -4.03 0.32
CA VAL A 58 -20.43 -5.15 0.11
C VAL A 58 -19.73 -6.23 -0.69
N VAL A 59 -19.44 -7.36 -0.05
CA VAL A 59 -18.62 -8.45 -0.60
C VAL A 59 -19.41 -9.71 -0.94
N ALA A 60 -20.63 -9.82 -0.41
CA ALA A 60 -21.59 -10.84 -0.79
C ALA A 60 -23.02 -10.33 -0.50
N LYS A 61 -24.03 -11.10 -0.89
CA LYS A 61 -25.43 -10.76 -0.60
C LYS A 61 -25.60 -10.52 0.89
N ASP A 62 -26.13 -9.35 1.25
CA ASP A 62 -26.38 -8.92 2.61
C ASP A 62 -25.15 -8.92 3.55
N GLN A 63 -23.94 -8.95 3.00
CA GLN A 63 -22.70 -9.06 3.78
C GLN A 63 -21.74 -7.92 3.45
N VAL A 64 -21.39 -7.15 4.49
CA VAL A 64 -20.51 -5.99 4.42
C VAL A 64 -19.24 -6.27 5.20
N VAL A 65 -18.09 -6.27 4.54
CA VAL A 65 -16.79 -6.27 5.22
C VAL A 65 -16.46 -4.86 5.72
N THR A 66 -15.85 -4.78 6.89
CA THR A 66 -15.28 -3.57 7.49
C THR A 66 -14.12 -3.96 8.40
N ASN A 67 -13.50 -3.00 9.08
CA ASN A 67 -12.56 -3.34 10.14
C ASN A 67 -13.26 -3.74 11.42
N CYS A 68 -12.69 -4.71 12.13
CA CYS A 68 -13.22 -5.12 13.42
C CYS A 68 -13.18 -3.98 14.44
N HIS A 69 -12.15 -3.12 14.44
CA HIS A 69 -12.09 -1.98 15.35
C HIS A 69 -13.23 -0.95 15.12
N VAL A 70 -13.84 -0.92 13.93
CA VAL A 70 -15.01 -0.06 13.66
C VAL A 70 -16.25 -0.56 14.41
N VAL A 71 -16.39 -1.89 14.53
CA VAL A 71 -17.59 -2.55 15.07
C VAL A 71 -17.40 -3.17 16.46
N ALA A 72 -16.16 -3.20 16.96
CA ALA A 72 -15.83 -3.73 18.26
C ALA A 72 -16.61 -3.04 19.37
N ASN A 73 -17.13 -3.83 20.32
CA ASN A 73 -17.91 -3.35 21.47
C ASN A 73 -19.17 -2.55 21.11
N ALA A 74 -19.65 -2.62 19.87
CA ALA A 74 -20.88 -1.97 19.46
C ALA A 74 -22.09 -2.64 20.14
N HIS A 75 -22.97 -1.81 20.73
CA HIS A 75 -24.30 -2.24 21.15
C HIS A 75 -25.21 -2.49 19.94
N ALA A 76 -25.08 -1.66 18.90
CA ALA A 76 -25.78 -1.84 17.64
C ALA A 76 -24.92 -1.33 16.47
N ILE A 77 -25.02 -2.01 15.33
CA ILE A 77 -24.36 -1.65 14.08
C ILE A 77 -25.46 -1.38 13.05
N ASN A 78 -25.35 -0.28 12.33
CA ASN A 78 -26.27 0.09 11.26
C ASN A 78 -25.51 0.51 10.01
N VAL A 79 -26.06 0.19 8.85
CA VAL A 79 -25.65 0.76 7.57
C VAL A 79 -26.72 1.74 7.12
N ILE A 80 -26.29 2.95 6.72
CA ILE A 80 -27.18 3.94 6.12
C ILE A 80 -26.99 3.87 4.61
N LYS A 81 -28.04 3.48 3.89
CA LYS A 81 -28.02 3.44 2.43
C LYS A 81 -29.32 3.97 1.86
N PHE A 82 -29.23 4.90 0.90
CA PHE A 82 -30.37 5.54 0.24
C PHE A 82 -31.43 6.15 1.18
N GLY A 83 -31.04 6.53 2.41
CA GLY A 83 -31.95 7.06 3.42
C GLY A 83 -32.60 5.98 4.32
N GLU A 84 -32.39 4.70 4.01
CA GLU A 84 -32.81 3.58 4.84
C GLU A 84 -31.68 3.13 5.77
N SER A 85 -32.05 2.74 6.99
CA SER A 85 -31.13 2.22 8.00
C SER A 85 -31.33 0.72 8.12
N HIS A 86 -30.31 -0.05 7.76
CA HIS A 86 -30.31 -1.50 7.93
C HIS A 86 -29.56 -1.84 9.20
N ARG A 87 -30.22 -2.57 10.11
CA ARG A 87 -29.61 -3.04 11.36
C ARG A 87 -28.89 -4.36 11.10
N ALA A 88 -27.69 -4.50 11.67
CA ALA A 88 -26.93 -5.74 11.60
C ALA A 88 -27.63 -6.87 12.38
N VAL A 89 -27.52 -8.09 11.86
CA VAL A 89 -28.10 -9.31 12.46
C VAL A 89 -27.05 -10.35 12.84
N SER A 90 -25.90 -10.36 12.18
CA SER A 90 -24.79 -11.29 12.46
C SER A 90 -23.43 -10.61 12.29
N LEU A 91 -22.41 -11.25 12.85
CA LEU A 91 -21.02 -10.84 12.72
C LEU A 91 -20.18 -12.09 12.39
N LYS A 92 -19.19 -11.96 11.50
CA LYS A 92 -18.03 -12.85 11.42
C LYS A 92 -16.82 -11.99 11.71
N ALA A 93 -15.89 -12.49 12.52
CA ALA A 93 -14.76 -11.69 12.93
C ALA A 93 -13.45 -12.46 12.76
N ASP A 94 -12.51 -11.79 12.13
CA ASP A 94 -11.09 -12.08 12.18
C ASP A 94 -10.43 -10.93 12.95
N TRP A 95 -10.35 -11.09 14.27
CA TRP A 95 -9.88 -10.02 15.16
C TRP A 95 -8.39 -9.73 14.97
N GLU A 96 -7.59 -10.77 14.72
CA GLU A 96 -6.15 -10.66 14.52
C GLU A 96 -5.85 -9.79 13.29
N HIS A 97 -6.54 -10.05 12.17
CA HIS A 97 -6.40 -9.33 10.91
C HIS A 97 -7.22 -8.04 10.81
N ASP A 98 -7.96 -7.69 11.87
CA ASP A 98 -8.85 -6.53 11.93
C ASP A 98 -9.88 -6.47 10.80
N LEU A 99 -10.47 -7.61 10.42
CA LEU A 99 -11.50 -7.70 9.41
C LEU A 99 -12.75 -8.39 9.95
N CYS A 100 -13.89 -7.72 9.79
CA CYS A 100 -15.18 -8.20 10.25
C CYS A 100 -16.18 -8.15 9.10
N ILE A 101 -16.98 -9.21 8.93
CA ILE A 101 -18.12 -9.22 8.01
C ILE A 101 -19.39 -9.09 8.83
N VAL A 102 -20.14 -8.02 8.58
CA VAL A 102 -21.41 -7.74 9.21
C VAL A 102 -22.54 -8.20 8.29
N GLY A 103 -23.41 -9.06 8.80
CA GLY A 103 -24.60 -9.52 8.10
C GLY A 103 -25.80 -8.60 8.34
N PHE A 104 -26.60 -8.40 7.30
CA PHE A 104 -27.84 -7.62 7.31
C PHE A 104 -29.00 -8.44 6.74
N ASP A 105 -30.20 -7.89 6.78
CA ASP A 105 -31.34 -8.39 6.02
C ASP A 105 -31.76 -7.35 4.97
N GLY A 106 -31.87 -7.75 3.71
CA GLY A 106 -32.42 -6.92 2.64
C GLY A 106 -31.53 -5.76 2.19
N LEU A 107 -30.22 -5.86 2.34
CA LEU A 107 -29.26 -4.90 1.80
C LEU A 107 -29.14 -5.12 0.28
N ASN A 108 -30.06 -4.55 -0.48
CA ASN A 108 -30.07 -4.65 -1.94
C ASN A 108 -29.02 -3.70 -2.57
N THR A 109 -27.85 -4.22 -2.89
CA THR A 109 -26.69 -3.43 -3.29
C THR A 109 -25.78 -4.17 -4.26
N THR A 110 -25.03 -3.41 -5.05
CA THR A 110 -23.94 -3.92 -5.88
C THR A 110 -22.91 -4.61 -4.99
N ILE A 111 -22.56 -5.84 -5.36
CA ILE A 111 -21.49 -6.63 -4.75
C ILE A 111 -20.22 -6.37 -5.55
N VAL A 112 -19.10 -6.14 -4.87
CA VAL A 112 -17.81 -5.94 -5.56
C VAL A 112 -17.28 -7.26 -6.12
N THR A 113 -16.49 -7.17 -7.20
CA THR A 113 -15.66 -8.29 -7.63
C THR A 113 -14.37 -8.29 -6.83
N LEU A 114 -14.03 -9.42 -6.21
CA LEU A 114 -12.76 -9.57 -5.49
C LEU A 114 -11.61 -9.79 -6.49
N GLY A 115 -10.51 -9.06 -6.30
CA GLY A 115 -9.27 -9.25 -7.04
C GLY A 115 -8.30 -10.16 -6.28
N GLU A 116 -7.02 -9.83 -6.46
CA GLU A 116 -5.88 -10.48 -5.79
C GLU A 116 -4.91 -9.40 -5.35
N SER A 117 -4.55 -9.39 -4.07
CA SER A 117 -3.55 -8.43 -3.57
C SER A 117 -2.12 -8.85 -3.95
N THR A 118 -1.88 -10.15 -4.06
CA THR A 118 -0.58 -10.74 -4.41
C THR A 118 -0.15 -10.47 -5.84
N SER A 119 -1.08 -10.06 -6.72
CA SER A 119 -0.77 -9.63 -8.08
C SER A 119 -0.40 -8.15 -8.18
N LEU A 120 -0.51 -7.39 -7.09
CA LEU A 120 -0.16 -5.97 -7.09
C LEU A 120 1.34 -5.78 -7.32
N GLN A 121 1.68 -4.70 -8.00
CA GLN A 121 3.06 -4.27 -8.22
C GLN A 121 3.34 -2.94 -7.52
N TYR A 122 4.60 -2.68 -7.25
CA TYR A 122 5.04 -1.37 -6.78
C TYR A 122 4.73 -0.33 -7.84
N GLU A 123 4.38 0.88 -7.40
CA GLU A 123 3.97 2.01 -8.23
C GLU A 123 2.71 1.75 -9.09
N GLN A 124 2.03 0.61 -8.89
CA GLN A 124 0.75 0.35 -9.54
C GLN A 124 -0.31 1.32 -9.01
N SER A 125 -1.03 1.95 -9.93
CA SER A 125 -2.17 2.81 -9.62
C SER A 125 -3.30 2.02 -8.95
N VAL A 126 -3.85 2.63 -7.91
CA VAL A 126 -5.00 2.16 -7.14
C VAL A 126 -5.84 3.35 -6.71
N PHE A 127 -7.11 3.11 -6.45
CA PHE A 127 -7.99 4.12 -5.88
C PHE A 127 -8.78 3.57 -4.71
N THR A 128 -9.11 4.45 -3.77
CA THR A 128 -9.93 4.09 -2.61
C THR A 128 -11.28 4.76 -2.66
N ILE A 129 -12.29 4.13 -2.08
CA ILE A 129 -13.62 4.71 -1.88
C ILE A 129 -14.02 4.50 -0.42
N SER A 130 -14.35 5.58 0.28
CA SER A 130 -14.71 5.54 1.70
C SER A 130 -15.57 6.73 2.14
N PHE A 131 -15.97 6.77 3.42
CA PHE A 131 -16.74 7.83 4.06
C PHE A 131 -15.90 8.59 5.12
N PRO A 132 -14.83 9.29 4.72
CA PRO A 132 -13.98 10.00 5.68
C PRO A 132 -14.75 11.14 6.36
N ASN A 133 -14.38 11.46 7.59
CA ASN A 133 -14.96 12.54 8.42
C ASN A 133 -16.50 12.52 8.46
N ASN A 134 -17.11 11.33 8.49
CA ASN A 134 -18.56 11.16 8.43
C ASN A 134 -19.23 11.79 7.17
N SER A 135 -18.50 11.90 6.06
CA SER A 135 -19.00 12.48 4.80
C SER A 135 -20.38 11.92 4.44
N PRO A 136 -21.36 12.71 3.98
CA PRO A 136 -22.68 12.20 3.60
C PRO A 136 -22.65 11.33 2.33
N ARG A 137 -21.57 11.39 1.56
CA ARG A 137 -21.38 10.65 0.31
C ARG A 137 -19.99 9.98 0.29
N PRO A 138 -19.83 8.85 -0.41
CA PRO A 138 -18.51 8.23 -0.53
C PRO A 138 -17.58 9.12 -1.34
N LEU A 139 -16.36 9.30 -0.84
CA LEU A 139 -15.28 10.05 -1.49
C LEU A 139 -14.26 9.09 -2.07
N THR A 140 -13.66 9.50 -3.20
CA THR A 140 -12.63 8.73 -3.90
C THR A 140 -11.28 9.43 -3.72
N THR A 141 -10.23 8.66 -3.46
CA THR A 141 -8.84 9.15 -3.52
C THR A 141 -8.03 8.26 -4.47
N TYR A 142 -7.13 8.86 -5.23
CA TYR A 142 -6.24 8.15 -6.16
C TYR A 142 -4.83 8.12 -5.60
N GLY A 143 -4.09 7.05 -5.90
CA GLY A 143 -2.76 6.84 -5.38
C GLY A 143 -2.08 5.65 -6.04
N ALA A 144 -0.98 5.21 -5.45
CA ALA A 144 -0.21 4.09 -5.94
C ALA A 144 0.29 3.21 -4.79
N VAL A 145 0.52 1.94 -5.09
CA VAL A 145 1.17 0.99 -4.19
C VAL A 145 2.63 1.41 -3.98
N LYS A 146 3.07 1.49 -2.73
CA LYS A 146 4.44 1.88 -2.35
C LYS A 146 5.24 0.78 -1.67
N ALA A 147 4.57 -0.20 -1.08
CA ALA A 147 5.21 -1.39 -0.53
C ALA A 147 4.20 -2.51 -0.35
N LEU A 148 4.68 -3.74 -0.42
CA LEU A 148 3.92 -4.96 -0.17
C LEU A 148 4.65 -5.75 0.92
N TYR A 149 3.96 -6.07 2.01
CA TYR A 149 4.50 -6.79 3.14
C TYR A 149 3.87 -8.17 3.19
N PRO A 150 4.60 -9.25 2.84
CA PRO A 150 4.10 -10.61 2.98
C PRO A 150 3.64 -10.88 4.41
N MET A 151 2.43 -11.40 4.56
CA MET A 151 1.87 -11.83 5.84
C MET A 151 0.87 -12.96 5.59
N ASP A 152 1.05 -14.07 6.29
CA ASP A 152 0.34 -15.33 6.06
C ASP A 152 0.44 -15.81 4.60
N ASP A 153 -0.70 -15.96 3.92
CA ASP A 153 -0.84 -16.34 2.51
C ASP A 153 -1.06 -15.13 1.58
N SER A 154 -0.82 -13.91 2.05
CA SER A 154 -1.14 -12.68 1.32
C SER A 154 -0.12 -11.55 1.54
N VAL A 155 -0.48 -10.31 1.15
CA VAL A 155 0.36 -9.10 1.28
C VAL A 155 -0.43 -7.94 1.87
N ILE A 156 0.08 -7.34 2.95
CA ILE A 156 -0.40 -6.03 3.43
C ILE A 156 0.12 -4.96 2.48
N ILE A 157 -0.76 -4.02 2.11
CA ILE A 157 -0.52 -3.08 1.02
C ILE A 157 -0.34 -1.69 1.59
N ARG A 158 0.85 -1.10 1.42
CA ARG A 158 1.07 0.33 1.69
C ARG A 158 0.82 1.13 0.43
N THR A 159 0.07 2.22 0.55
CA THR A 159 -0.21 3.12 -0.57
C THR A 159 0.01 4.59 -0.22
N THR A 160 -0.03 5.46 -1.23
CA THR A 160 -0.04 6.92 -1.05
C THR A 160 -1.40 7.49 -0.72
N ASN A 161 -2.47 6.69 -0.79
CA ASN A 161 -3.83 7.16 -0.52
C ASN A 161 -3.95 7.55 0.95
N ASP A 162 -3.90 8.85 1.22
CA ASP A 162 -4.12 9.35 2.56
C ASP A 162 -5.59 9.16 2.95
N PHE A 163 -5.81 8.91 4.23
CA PHE A 163 -7.16 8.81 4.76
C PHE A 163 -7.32 9.49 6.12
N ARG A 164 -8.57 9.87 6.40
CA ARG A 164 -9.00 10.51 7.64
C ARG A 164 -9.92 9.58 8.42
N LEU A 165 -10.19 9.93 9.68
CA LEU A 165 -11.09 9.17 10.54
C LEU A 165 -12.42 8.87 9.83
N GLY A 166 -12.94 7.65 9.97
CA GLY A 166 -14.15 7.19 9.27
C GLY A 166 -13.90 6.51 7.92
N ALA A 167 -12.69 6.62 7.36
CA ALA A 167 -12.33 5.88 6.15
C ALA A 167 -12.06 4.38 6.40
N SER A 168 -11.70 4.00 7.62
CA SER A 168 -11.47 2.59 8.02
C SER A 168 -12.65 1.70 7.63
N GLY A 169 -12.33 0.54 7.05
CA GLY A 169 -13.28 -0.39 6.44
C GLY A 169 -13.67 -0.02 5.01
N GLY A 170 -13.10 1.05 4.44
CA GLY A 170 -13.33 1.47 3.07
C GLY A 170 -12.63 0.58 2.05
N ALA A 171 -13.04 0.69 0.79
CA ALA A 171 -12.52 -0.14 -0.29
C ALA A 171 -11.24 0.44 -0.90
N MET A 172 -10.30 -0.42 -1.25
CA MET A 172 -9.21 -0.13 -2.19
C MET A 172 -9.35 -1.02 -3.43
N PHE A 173 -9.39 -0.39 -4.60
CA PHE A 173 -9.60 -1.02 -5.90
C PHE A 173 -8.37 -0.87 -6.80
N SER A 174 -8.12 -1.87 -7.62
CA SER A 174 -7.30 -1.75 -8.83
C SER A 174 -8.03 -0.94 -9.91
N ASP A 175 -7.30 -0.43 -10.91
CA ASP A 175 -7.88 0.39 -11.99
C ASP A 175 -8.97 -0.34 -12.82
N ASP A 176 -8.97 -1.68 -12.83
CA ASP A 176 -10.03 -2.51 -13.45
C ASP A 176 -11.27 -2.70 -12.56
N GLY A 177 -11.31 -2.08 -11.38
CA GLY A 177 -12.47 -2.04 -10.48
C GLY A 177 -12.61 -3.25 -9.56
N LYS A 178 -11.58 -4.09 -9.44
CA LYS A 178 -11.58 -5.22 -8.49
C LYS A 178 -11.12 -4.77 -7.11
N LEU A 179 -11.79 -5.25 -6.06
CA LEU A 179 -11.40 -4.99 -4.69
C LEU A 179 -10.09 -5.74 -4.38
N VAL A 180 -9.04 -5.02 -4.00
CA VAL A 180 -7.73 -5.58 -3.68
C VAL A 180 -7.34 -5.39 -2.21
N GLY A 181 -8.00 -4.49 -1.48
CA GLY A 181 -7.79 -4.38 -0.04
C GLY A 181 -8.81 -3.50 0.68
N ILE A 182 -8.68 -3.44 2.00
CA ILE A 182 -9.54 -2.68 2.92
C ILE A 182 -8.72 -1.65 3.68
N ILE A 183 -9.10 -0.37 3.58
CA ILE A 183 -8.46 0.74 4.31
C ILE A 183 -8.54 0.45 5.80
N THR A 184 -7.40 0.39 6.49
CA THR A 184 -7.39 -0.12 7.88
C THR A 184 -6.65 0.78 8.85
N LEU A 185 -5.34 0.93 8.68
CA LEU A 185 -4.50 1.63 9.66
C LEU A 185 -3.52 2.58 8.99
N LYS A 186 -3.02 3.52 9.78
CA LYS A 186 -1.93 4.39 9.39
C LYS A 186 -0.87 4.43 10.47
N SER A 187 0.38 4.63 10.09
CA SER A 187 1.45 4.81 11.08
C SER A 187 1.26 6.12 11.85
N PRO A 188 1.82 6.22 13.07
CA PRO A 188 1.91 7.50 13.78
C PRO A 188 2.75 8.54 13.02
N GLY A 189 2.65 9.80 13.47
CA GLY A 189 3.47 10.90 12.97
C GLY A 189 2.81 11.76 11.88
N ARG A 190 3.51 12.84 11.49
CA ARG A 190 3.04 13.78 10.45
C ARG A 190 3.10 13.18 9.03
N ASN A 191 4.08 12.31 8.78
CA ASN A 191 4.31 11.65 7.50
C ASN A 191 3.87 10.18 7.61
N ALA A 192 2.56 10.00 7.83
CA ALA A 192 2.00 8.68 8.07
C ALA A 192 2.08 7.80 6.82
N PHE A 193 2.34 6.51 7.02
CA PHE A 193 2.15 5.47 6.01
C PHE A 193 0.77 4.88 6.15
N TYR A 194 0.11 4.60 5.03
CA TYR A 194 -1.28 4.14 4.98
C TYR A 194 -1.31 2.69 4.51
N TYR A 195 -1.97 1.82 5.28
CA TYR A 195 -1.98 0.38 5.02
C TYR A 195 -3.40 -0.15 4.83
N ASN A 196 -3.51 -1.12 3.92
CA ASN A 196 -4.74 -1.77 3.56
C ASN A 196 -4.58 -3.28 3.77
N MET A 197 -5.59 -3.90 4.38
CA MET A 197 -5.59 -5.35 4.61
C MET A 197 -6.02 -6.06 3.32
N PRO A 198 -5.40 -7.20 2.97
CA PRO A 198 -5.62 -7.88 1.71
C PRO A 198 -7.01 -8.50 1.56
N VAL A 199 -7.46 -8.63 0.31
CA VAL A 199 -8.75 -9.23 -0.05
C VAL A 199 -8.81 -10.75 0.25
N GLU A 200 -7.67 -11.43 0.30
CA GLU A 200 -7.56 -12.87 0.58
C GLU A 200 -8.10 -13.21 1.98
N TRP A 201 -7.84 -12.34 2.97
CA TRP A 201 -8.37 -12.51 4.32
C TRP A 201 -9.90 -12.42 4.36
N ILE A 202 -10.51 -11.63 3.47
CA ILE A 202 -11.97 -11.58 3.30
C ILE A 202 -12.50 -12.93 2.76
N LYS A 203 -11.81 -13.52 1.77
CA LYS A 203 -12.18 -14.83 1.20
C LYS A 203 -12.17 -15.93 2.26
N ASN A 204 -11.20 -15.87 3.18
CA ASN A 204 -11.12 -16.79 4.32
C ASN A 204 -12.21 -16.50 5.36
N LEU A 205 -12.42 -15.23 5.71
CA LEU A 205 -13.44 -14.80 6.67
C LEU A 205 -14.88 -15.12 6.23
N LEU A 206 -15.18 -15.08 4.93
CA LEU A 206 -16.49 -15.49 4.39
C LEU A 206 -16.86 -16.94 4.77
N LYS A 207 -15.87 -17.81 5.00
CA LYS A 207 -16.05 -19.22 5.36
C LYS A 207 -16.21 -19.45 6.87
N GLN A 208 -15.91 -18.44 7.69
CA GLN A 208 -15.98 -18.54 9.15
C GLN A 208 -17.44 -18.57 9.65
N PRO A 209 -17.71 -19.16 10.82
CA PRO A 209 -19.03 -19.18 11.43
C PRO A 209 -19.46 -17.77 11.87
N GLU A 210 -20.77 -17.56 11.94
CA GLU A 210 -21.33 -16.35 12.52
C GLU A 210 -21.27 -16.39 14.05
N ILE A 211 -21.02 -15.23 14.63
CA ILE A 211 -20.99 -14.95 16.06
C ILE A 211 -21.96 -13.81 16.38
N ALA A 212 -22.26 -13.63 17.67
CA ALA A 212 -23.12 -12.54 18.12
C ALA A 212 -22.42 -11.18 17.99
N ILE A 213 -23.18 -10.13 17.66
CA ILE A 213 -22.66 -8.75 17.48
C ILE A 213 -21.96 -8.22 18.73
N ASN A 214 -22.40 -8.63 19.92
CA ASN A 214 -21.83 -8.21 21.19
C ASN A 214 -20.67 -9.10 21.68
N THR A 215 -20.14 -9.98 20.81
CA THR A 215 -18.97 -10.80 21.15
C THR A 215 -17.78 -9.88 21.42
N LYS A 216 -17.10 -10.12 22.54
CA LYS A 216 -15.91 -9.38 22.91
C LYS A 216 -14.81 -9.62 21.89
N GLY A 217 -14.25 -8.55 21.32
CA GLY A 217 -13.15 -8.63 20.37
C GLY A 217 -11.78 -8.84 21.03
N GLU A 218 -10.82 -9.22 20.20
CA GLU A 218 -9.41 -9.29 20.55
C GLU A 218 -8.64 -8.12 19.91
N LEU A 219 -7.40 -7.91 20.34
CA LEU A 219 -6.56 -6.87 19.76
C LEU A 219 -6.01 -7.34 18.40
N PRO A 220 -6.09 -6.51 17.35
CA PRO A 220 -5.48 -6.84 16.08
C PRO A 220 -3.95 -6.79 16.17
N PHE A 221 -3.26 -7.43 15.21
CA PHE A 221 -1.80 -7.50 15.19
C PHE A 221 -1.14 -6.11 15.27
N TRP A 222 -1.80 -5.09 14.72
CA TRP A 222 -1.27 -3.73 14.66
C TRP A 222 -1.46 -2.92 15.95
N ASP A 223 -2.35 -3.35 16.85
CA ASP A 223 -2.53 -2.76 18.19
C ASP A 223 -1.87 -3.61 19.30
N ALA A 224 -1.20 -4.71 18.92
CA ALA A 224 -0.40 -5.51 19.85
C ALA A 224 0.74 -4.66 20.49
N PRO A 225 1.31 -5.07 21.64
CA PRO A 225 2.56 -4.50 22.14
C PRO A 225 3.65 -4.49 21.06
N GLU A 226 4.52 -3.47 21.07
CA GLU A 226 5.46 -3.20 19.99
C GLU A 226 6.36 -4.41 19.66
N GLU A 227 6.77 -5.17 20.66
CA GLU A 227 7.65 -6.33 20.53
C GLU A 227 6.96 -7.51 19.82
N LYS A 228 5.63 -7.52 19.82
CA LYS A 228 4.79 -8.53 19.15
C LYS A 228 4.31 -8.09 17.78
N ARG A 229 4.50 -6.82 17.40
CA ARG A 229 4.10 -6.34 16.08
C ARG A 229 5.03 -6.90 14.99
N PRO A 230 4.52 -7.10 13.77
CA PRO A 230 5.36 -7.42 12.62
C PRO A 230 6.48 -6.40 12.42
N TYR A 231 7.63 -6.87 11.91
CA TYR A 231 8.81 -6.01 11.75
C TYR A 231 8.57 -4.80 10.85
N PHE A 232 7.75 -4.94 9.81
CA PHE A 232 7.41 -3.83 8.91
C PHE A 232 6.78 -2.63 9.64
N MET A 233 6.16 -2.86 10.80
CA MET A 233 5.63 -1.80 11.65
C MET A 233 6.70 -1.22 12.59
N ARG A 234 7.54 -2.08 13.16
CA ARG A 234 8.57 -1.72 14.13
C ARG A 234 9.66 -0.84 13.51
N VAL A 235 9.96 -1.02 12.23
CA VAL A 235 10.97 -0.20 11.52
C VAL A 235 10.51 1.23 11.24
N ILE A 236 9.21 1.54 11.33
CA ILE A 236 8.67 2.84 10.91
C ILE A 236 9.08 3.97 11.83
N GLN A 237 9.03 3.77 13.15
CA GLN A 237 9.39 4.84 14.09
C GLN A 237 10.88 5.21 13.97
N PRO A 238 11.84 4.25 13.95
CA PRO A 238 13.26 4.58 13.78
C PRO A 238 13.53 5.24 12.43
N TYR A 239 12.86 4.79 11.37
CA TYR A 239 12.94 5.42 10.05
C TYR A 239 12.48 6.89 10.07
N GLN A 240 11.30 7.16 10.64
CA GLN A 240 10.73 8.52 10.69
C GLN A 240 11.52 9.46 11.62
N THR A 241 12.09 8.93 12.69
CA THR A 241 12.87 9.68 13.69
C THR A 241 14.36 9.76 13.35
N LYS A 242 14.78 9.14 12.25
CA LYS A 242 16.18 9.08 11.79
C LYS A 242 17.11 8.36 12.78
N ASP A 243 16.57 7.45 13.59
CA ASP A 243 17.37 6.54 14.41
C ASP A 243 17.88 5.39 13.54
N TRP A 244 18.95 5.67 12.79
CA TRP A 244 19.52 4.73 11.83
C TRP A 244 20.17 3.51 12.49
N VAL A 245 20.65 3.65 13.73
CA VAL A 245 21.24 2.53 14.47
C VAL A 245 20.15 1.51 14.82
N THR A 246 19.03 1.99 15.37
CA THR A 246 17.89 1.11 15.67
C THR A 246 17.25 0.56 14.40
N LEU A 247 17.12 1.37 13.34
CA LEU A 247 16.60 0.92 12.04
C LEU A 247 17.45 -0.22 11.47
N LYS A 248 18.79 -0.07 11.50
CA LYS A 248 19.72 -1.12 11.03
C LYS A 248 19.54 -2.40 11.82
N LYS A 249 19.48 -2.31 13.16
CA LYS A 249 19.28 -3.45 14.05
C LYS A 249 17.98 -4.21 13.71
N LEU A 250 16.85 -3.50 13.70
CA LEU A 250 15.54 -4.11 13.45
C LEU A 250 15.44 -4.72 12.05
N SER A 251 15.99 -4.04 11.03
CA SER A 251 15.97 -4.55 9.65
C SER A 251 16.86 -5.78 9.48
N THR A 252 17.98 -5.86 10.22
CA THR A 252 18.85 -7.04 10.26
C THR A 252 18.13 -8.22 10.91
N GLU A 253 17.48 -8.00 12.06
CA GLU A 253 16.67 -9.03 12.73
C GLU A 253 15.51 -9.49 11.84
N TRP A 254 14.86 -8.57 11.12
CA TRP A 254 13.80 -8.90 10.17
C TRP A 254 14.30 -9.83 9.07
N LEU A 255 15.44 -9.52 8.44
CA LEU A 255 16.03 -10.37 7.40
C LEU A 255 16.47 -11.76 7.91
N GLN A 256 16.80 -11.90 9.19
CA GLN A 256 17.13 -13.21 9.76
C GLN A 256 15.91 -14.13 9.80
N LEU A 257 14.73 -13.57 10.05
CA LEU A 257 13.46 -14.32 10.11
C LEU A 257 12.84 -14.46 8.72
N GLU A 258 12.95 -13.42 7.88
CA GLU A 258 12.34 -13.32 6.57
C GLU A 258 13.37 -12.89 5.50
N PRO A 259 14.30 -13.78 5.10
CA PRO A 259 15.43 -13.42 4.25
C PRO A 259 15.07 -13.03 2.81
N LYS A 260 13.80 -13.22 2.42
CA LYS A 260 13.29 -12.89 1.08
C LYS A 260 12.49 -11.59 1.04
N THR A 261 12.31 -10.91 2.17
CA THR A 261 11.48 -9.70 2.23
C THR A 261 12.27 -8.50 1.72
N SER A 262 11.94 -8.05 0.50
CA SER A 262 12.62 -6.92 -0.16
C SER A 262 12.59 -5.64 0.68
N GLU A 263 11.48 -5.36 1.38
CA GLU A 263 11.36 -4.19 2.25
C GLU A 263 12.34 -4.23 3.42
N ALA A 264 12.61 -5.41 3.99
CA ALA A 264 13.56 -5.55 5.09
C ALA A 264 14.98 -5.17 4.62
N LEU A 265 15.37 -5.64 3.42
CA LEU A 265 16.64 -5.28 2.79
C LEU A 265 16.70 -3.80 2.42
N ASN A 266 15.59 -3.23 1.93
CA ASN A 266 15.49 -1.80 1.64
C ASN A 266 15.71 -0.95 2.90
N TYR A 267 15.04 -1.25 4.01
CA TYR A 267 15.22 -0.51 5.27
C TYR A 267 16.63 -0.66 5.86
N LEU A 268 17.25 -1.83 5.71
CA LEU A 268 18.66 -2.03 6.06
C LEU A 268 19.56 -1.12 5.22
N ALA A 269 19.38 -1.11 3.90
CA ALA A 269 20.17 -0.28 2.99
C ALA A 269 20.02 1.23 3.26
N ILE A 270 18.81 1.68 3.61
CA ILE A 270 18.55 3.06 4.04
C ILE A 270 19.36 3.39 5.29
N ALA A 271 19.36 2.51 6.29
CA ALA A 271 20.11 2.73 7.52
C ALA A 271 21.62 2.78 7.24
N GLU A 272 22.15 1.85 6.45
CA GLU A 272 23.55 1.80 6.03
C GLU A 272 23.98 3.06 5.27
N TYR A 273 23.14 3.54 4.34
CA TYR A 273 23.39 4.77 3.59
C TYR A 273 23.55 5.97 4.53
N ASN A 274 22.64 6.11 5.49
CA ASN A 274 22.67 7.22 6.44
C ASN A 274 23.81 7.09 7.47
N LEU A 275 24.23 5.87 7.79
CA LEU A 275 25.39 5.56 8.64
C LEU A 275 26.74 5.64 7.90
N LYS A 276 26.73 6.06 6.63
CA LYS A 276 27.94 6.20 5.78
C LYS A 276 28.62 4.87 5.42
N GLU A 277 27.86 3.78 5.49
CA GLU A 277 28.26 2.47 4.99
C GLU A 277 27.89 2.31 3.51
N THR A 278 28.27 3.29 2.68
CA THR A 278 27.76 3.48 1.30
C THR A 278 27.96 2.25 0.40
N LYS A 279 29.05 1.47 0.60
CA LYS A 279 29.29 0.25 -0.17
C LYS A 279 28.22 -0.82 0.09
N ASN A 280 27.87 -1.04 1.36
CA ASN A 280 26.83 -2.00 1.75
C ASN A 280 25.48 -1.53 1.23
N ALA A 281 25.17 -0.24 1.45
CA ALA A 281 23.93 0.36 0.98
C ALA A 281 23.76 0.21 -0.54
N GLN A 282 24.79 0.55 -1.33
CA GLN A 282 24.76 0.42 -2.79
C GLN A 282 24.51 -1.03 -3.22
N GLN A 283 25.17 -2.00 -2.58
CA GLN A 283 24.98 -3.42 -2.87
C GLN A 283 23.53 -3.84 -2.57
N HIS A 284 23.02 -3.52 -1.38
CA HIS A 284 21.70 -3.92 -0.95
C HIS A 284 20.58 -3.23 -1.75
N PHE A 285 20.68 -1.93 -2.04
CA PHE A 285 19.73 -1.27 -2.96
C PHE A 285 19.82 -1.85 -4.37
N GLY A 286 21.02 -2.20 -4.84
CA GLY A 286 21.22 -2.87 -6.11
C GLY A 286 20.50 -4.22 -6.17
N GLN A 287 20.53 -4.99 -5.09
CA GLN A 287 19.78 -6.24 -4.96
C GLN A 287 18.28 -6.00 -4.94
N VAL A 288 17.77 -5.08 -4.11
CA VAL A 288 16.35 -4.74 -4.06
C VAL A 288 15.82 -4.33 -5.45
N TYR A 289 16.56 -3.49 -6.18
CA TYR A 289 16.20 -3.06 -7.53
C TYR A 289 16.40 -4.17 -8.59
N ALA A 290 17.30 -5.13 -8.36
CA ALA A 290 17.44 -6.30 -9.21
C ALA A 290 16.21 -7.21 -9.10
N ASP A 291 15.73 -7.42 -7.88
CA ASP A 291 14.59 -8.28 -7.56
C ASP A 291 13.26 -7.63 -8.02
N ASN A 292 13.13 -6.31 -7.89
CA ASN A 292 11.95 -5.58 -8.34
C ASN A 292 12.31 -4.24 -9.01
N LYS A 293 12.12 -4.18 -10.33
CA LYS A 293 12.40 -2.99 -11.15
C LYS A 293 11.47 -1.81 -10.91
N TYR A 294 10.35 -2.03 -10.23
CA TYR A 294 9.40 -0.99 -9.85
C TYR A 294 9.68 -0.42 -8.45
N HIS A 295 10.73 -0.88 -7.76
CA HIS A 295 11.05 -0.43 -6.41
C HIS A 295 11.69 0.97 -6.41
N ALA A 296 10.87 2.01 -6.58
CA ALA A 296 11.30 3.40 -6.77
C ALA A 296 12.22 3.92 -5.66
N ASN A 297 12.01 3.54 -4.40
CA ASN A 297 12.85 4.00 -3.29
C ASN A 297 14.30 3.50 -3.38
N ALA A 298 14.52 2.25 -3.80
CA ALA A 298 15.87 1.71 -3.98
C ALA A 298 16.56 2.38 -5.16
N LEU A 299 15.81 2.62 -6.24
CA LEU A 299 16.29 3.36 -7.40
C LEU A 299 16.68 4.80 -7.03
N LEU A 300 15.87 5.49 -6.23
CA LEU A 300 16.17 6.82 -5.69
C LEU A 300 17.52 6.83 -4.94
N TYR A 301 17.72 5.91 -4.01
CA TYR A 301 18.97 5.88 -3.24
C TYR A 301 20.19 5.49 -4.09
N LEU A 302 20.04 4.61 -5.09
CA LEU A 302 21.10 4.35 -6.08
C LEU A 302 21.47 5.63 -6.83
N GLY A 303 20.48 6.43 -7.24
CA GLY A 303 20.69 7.73 -7.86
C GLY A 303 21.37 8.73 -6.93
N MET A 304 20.98 8.78 -5.66
CA MET A 304 21.63 9.63 -4.65
C MET A 304 23.10 9.25 -4.46
N ILE A 305 23.40 7.95 -4.35
CA ILE A 305 24.77 7.43 -4.23
C ILE A 305 25.59 7.80 -5.49
N ALA A 306 25.01 7.64 -6.68
CA ALA A 306 25.66 8.04 -7.93
C ALA A 306 25.99 9.53 -7.94
N ALA A 307 25.03 10.39 -7.57
CA ALA A 307 25.23 11.83 -7.48
C ALA A 307 26.34 12.20 -6.48
N GLU A 308 26.35 11.59 -5.29
CA GLU A 308 27.36 11.83 -4.25
C GLU A 308 28.76 11.35 -4.64
N SER A 309 28.84 10.29 -5.46
CA SER A 309 30.11 9.77 -6.01
C SER A 309 30.66 10.57 -7.20
N GLY A 310 29.93 11.58 -7.67
CA GLY A 310 30.30 12.38 -8.85
C GLY A 310 29.87 11.77 -10.19
N ASN A 311 29.19 10.63 -10.19
CA ASN A 311 28.67 9.99 -11.39
C ASN A 311 27.31 10.62 -11.80
N LYS A 312 27.38 11.85 -12.33
CA LYS A 312 26.19 12.63 -12.69
C LYS A 312 25.34 11.99 -13.78
N ASP A 313 25.96 11.36 -14.78
CA ASP A 313 25.25 10.75 -15.90
C ASP A 313 24.33 9.62 -15.44
N GLU A 314 24.82 8.75 -14.55
CA GLU A 314 24.01 7.67 -13.98
C GLU A 314 22.88 8.21 -13.08
N ALA A 315 23.15 9.28 -12.33
CA ALA A 315 22.13 9.91 -11.50
C ALA A 315 21.02 10.57 -12.35
N ILE A 316 21.36 11.24 -13.45
CA ILE A 316 20.38 11.82 -14.38
C ILE A 316 19.53 10.71 -15.02
N LYS A 317 20.17 9.64 -15.50
CA LYS A 317 19.47 8.48 -16.04
C LYS A 317 18.51 7.86 -15.02
N THR A 318 18.94 7.77 -13.77
CA THR A 318 18.12 7.30 -12.66
C THR A 318 16.90 8.21 -12.43
N ALA A 319 17.08 9.53 -12.47
CA ALA A 319 15.98 10.48 -12.35
C ALA A 319 14.95 10.33 -13.49
N THR A 320 15.40 10.10 -14.73
CA THR A 320 14.50 9.82 -15.86
C THR A 320 13.68 8.54 -15.67
N LEU A 321 14.30 7.48 -15.12
CA LEU A 321 13.58 6.25 -14.80
C LEU A 321 12.56 6.47 -13.67
N LEU A 322 12.92 7.26 -12.66
CA LEU A 322 12.00 7.61 -11.57
C LEU A 322 10.82 8.44 -12.07
N ASP A 323 10.98 9.34 -13.04
CA ASP A 323 9.88 10.18 -13.53
C ASP A 323 8.70 9.33 -14.07
N GLN A 324 9.00 8.14 -14.58
CA GLN A 324 8.02 7.17 -15.07
C GLN A 324 7.37 6.32 -13.97
N LEU A 325 8.02 6.22 -12.80
CA LEU A 325 7.62 5.34 -11.69
C LEU A 325 7.05 6.13 -10.50
N ASP A 326 7.81 7.11 -10.03
CA ASP A 326 7.53 7.96 -8.88
C ASP A 326 8.11 9.36 -9.12
N LYS A 327 7.25 10.29 -9.56
CA LYS A 327 7.63 11.67 -9.84
C LYS A 327 8.18 12.42 -8.63
N ASP A 328 7.70 12.11 -7.43
CA ASP A 328 8.19 12.77 -6.22
C ASP A 328 9.62 12.35 -5.93
N ALA A 329 9.93 11.06 -6.11
CA ALA A 329 11.31 10.56 -6.02
C ALA A 329 12.21 11.14 -7.12
N ALA A 330 11.71 11.28 -8.35
CA ALA A 330 12.44 11.92 -9.44
C ALA A 330 12.79 13.38 -9.10
N ASN A 331 11.81 14.14 -8.60
CA ASN A 331 12.00 15.53 -8.16
C ASN A 331 13.04 15.62 -7.03
N GLN A 332 12.98 14.72 -6.04
CA GLN A 332 13.95 14.67 -4.96
C GLN A 332 15.39 14.46 -5.48
N LEU A 333 15.57 13.60 -6.48
CA LEU A 333 16.89 13.38 -7.08
C LEU A 333 17.34 14.56 -7.94
N ASN A 334 16.43 15.17 -8.70
CA ASN A 334 16.72 16.37 -9.50
C ASN A 334 17.17 17.55 -8.63
N GLU A 335 16.52 17.78 -7.49
CA GLU A 335 16.94 18.78 -6.50
C GLU A 335 18.37 18.53 -6.01
N LYS A 336 18.71 17.27 -5.72
CA LYS A 336 20.08 16.88 -5.31
C LYS A 336 21.11 17.14 -6.41
N LEU A 337 20.71 17.04 -7.68
CA LEU A 337 21.56 17.30 -8.85
C LEU A 337 21.64 18.78 -9.23
N GLY A 338 20.79 19.64 -8.65
CA GLY A 338 20.67 21.05 -9.03
C GLY A 338 20.00 21.25 -10.40
N ILE A 339 19.14 20.32 -10.81
CA ILE A 339 18.34 20.37 -12.04
C ILE A 339 16.97 20.94 -11.69
N ALA A 340 16.52 21.93 -12.46
CA ALA A 340 15.20 22.54 -12.27
C ALA A 340 14.10 21.47 -12.41
N THR A 341 13.17 21.43 -11.46
CA THR A 341 12.01 20.53 -11.50
C THR A 341 10.84 21.23 -12.20
N ASP A 342 9.83 20.47 -12.65
CA ASP A 342 8.64 21.04 -13.33
C ASP A 342 7.92 22.12 -12.51
N ASN A 343 8.03 22.06 -11.17
CA ASN A 343 7.50 23.08 -10.28
C ASN A 343 8.27 24.42 -10.35
N GLU A 344 9.53 24.42 -10.79
CA GLU A 344 10.32 25.64 -11.04
C GLU A 344 10.06 26.26 -12.43
N CYS A 345 9.83 25.46 -13.49
CA CYS A 345 9.46 26.01 -14.82
C CYS A 345 8.06 26.69 -14.81
N GLN A 346 7.17 26.35 -13.87
CA GLN A 346 5.88 27.05 -13.72
C GLN A 346 6.03 28.44 -13.06
N VAL A 347 7.12 28.69 -12.33
CA VAL A 347 7.34 29.95 -11.58
C VAL A 347 8.26 30.90 -12.34
N LYS A 348 9.17 30.38 -13.16
CA LYS A 348 10.01 31.15 -14.06
C LYS A 348 9.79 30.64 -15.46
N GLN A 349 9.09 31.44 -16.28
CA GLN A 349 8.88 31.19 -17.70
C GLN A 349 10.19 30.75 -18.35
N CYS A 350 10.23 29.45 -18.66
CA CYS A 350 11.03 28.85 -19.70
C CYS A 350 10.45 29.38 -21.04
#